data_AF-A0A6B3FRB2-F1
#
_entry.id   AF-A0A6B3FRB2-F1
#
_cell.length_a   1.000
_cell.length_b   1.000
_cell.length_c   1.000
_cell.angle_alpha   90.00
_cell.angle_beta   90.00
_cell.angle_gamma   90.00
#
_symmetry.space_group_name_H-M   'P 1'
#
loop_
_entity.id
_entity.type
_entity.pdbx_description
1 polymer ?
#
loop_
_entity_poly.entity_id
_entity_poly.type
_entity_poly.pdbx_seq_one_letter_code
_entity_poly.pdbx_strand_id
1 'polypeptide(L)' 'MAVEKMSIAKALNESLRLALDTDPKVLIMGEDVGKLGGVFRITDGLQKDFGEDRVIDTPLAESGIVGT' A
#
# COMPACT_ATOMS: atom_id res chain seq x y z
N MET A 1 8.77 -15.97 -18.64
CA MET A 1 8.08 -15.58 -17.39
C MET A 1 7.15 -16.72 -17.02
N ALA A 2 7.24 -17.24 -15.80
CA ALA A 2 6.28 -18.23 -15.32
C ALA A 2 5.02 -17.49 -14.86
N VAL A 3 3.84 -17.99 -15.22
CA VAL A 3 2.57 -17.45 -14.73
C VAL A 3 2.31 -18.09 -13.37
N GLU A 4 2.34 -17.30 -12.30
CA GLU A 4 1.98 -17.74 -10.96
C GLU A 4 0.50 -17.50 -10.70
N LYS A 5 -0.21 -18.51 -10.18
CA LYS A 5 -1.57 -18.33 -9.68
C LYS A 5 -1.52 -17.73 -8.29
N MET A 6 -2.08 -16.54 -8.13
CA MET A 6 -2.13 -15.81 -6.86
C MET A 6 -3.54 -15.32 -6.55
N SER A 7 -3.80 -15.04 -5.27
CA SER A 7 -5.03 -14.33 -4.88
C SER A 7 -4.99 -12.88 -5.39
N ILE A 8 -6.15 -12.25 -5.53
CA ILE A 8 -6.22 -10.83 -5.94
C ILE A 8 -5.49 -9.95 -4.91
N ALA A 9 -5.62 -10.23 -3.61
CA ALA A 9 -4.92 -9.49 -2.57
C ALA A 9 -3.40 -9.56 -2.73
N LYS A 10 -2.85 -10.76 -2.98
CA LYS A 10 -1.41 -10.93 -3.24
C LYS A 10 -0.99 -10.20 -4.52
N ALA A 11 -1.76 -10.30 -5.59
CA ALA A 11 -1.45 -9.61 -6.86
C ALA A 11 -1.39 -8.08 -6.70
N LEU A 12 -2.33 -7.50 -5.95
CA LEU A 12 -2.35 -6.08 -5.65
C LEU A 12 -1.15 -5.67 -4.77
N ASN A 13 -0.86 -6.44 -3.71
CA ASN A 13 0.30 -6.18 -2.85
C ASN A 13 1.63 -6.17 -3.63
N GLU A 14 1.88 -7.19 -4.44
CA GLU A 14 3.09 -7.30 -5.26
C GLU A 14 3.19 -6.14 -6.28
N SER A 15 2.06 -5.72 -6.85
CA SER A 15 2.02 -4.60 -7.79
C SER A 15 2.34 -3.26 -7.11
N LEU A 16 1.79 -3.03 -5.91
CA LEU A 16 2.08 -1.85 -5.10
C LEU A 16 3.53 -1.83 -4.63
N ARG A 17 4.06 -2.99 -4.21
CA ARG A 17 5.47 -3.15 -3.85
C ARG A 17 6.39 -2.78 -5.00
N LEU A 18 6.12 -3.32 -6.19
CA LEU A 18 6.90 -3.01 -7.38
C LEU A 18 6.88 -1.50 -7.70
N ALA A 19 5.72 -0.85 -7.55
CA ALA A 19 5.61 0.60 -7.76
C ALA A 19 6.43 1.40 -6.73
N LEU A 20 6.39 1.00 -5.45
CA LEU A 20 7.17 1.63 -4.37
C LEU A 20 8.69 1.48 -4.56
N ASP A 21 9.13 0.30 -5.03
CA ASP A 21 10.53 -0.01 -5.36
C ASP A 21 11.02 0.76 -6.60
N THR A 22 10.16 0.91 -7.61
CA THR A 22 10.58 1.44 -8.92
C THR A 22 10.65 2.95 -8.95
N ASP A 23 9.74 3.66 -8.27
CA ASP A 23 9.70 5.12 -8.27
C ASP A 23 9.65 5.67 -6.84
N PRO A 24 10.67 6.44 -6.40
CA PRO A 24 10.70 7.02 -5.07
C PRO A 24 9.58 8.05 -4.82
N LYS A 25 8.87 8.52 -5.86
CA LYS A 25 7.75 9.46 -5.74
C LYS A 25 6.41 8.79 -5.43
N VAL A 26 6.30 7.47 -5.58
CA VAL A 26 5.04 6.76 -5.29
C VAL A 26 4.81 6.74 -3.78
N LEU A 27 3.61 7.11 -3.35
CA LEU A 27 3.16 7.03 -1.96
C LEU A 27 1.90 6.18 -1.87
N ILE A 28 1.71 5.52 -0.73
CA ILE A 28 0.44 4.89 -0.36
C ILE A 28 -0.10 5.65 0.86
N MET A 29 -1.32 6.15 0.75
CA MET A 29 -1.99 6.88 1.82
C MET A 29 -3.42 6.37 1.95
N GLY A 30 -3.88 6.18 3.19
CA GLY A 30 -5.25 5.78 3.47
C GLY A 30 -5.44 5.32 4.91
N GLU A 31 -6.66 4.93 5.22
CA GLU A 31 -7.02 4.42 6.55
C GLU A 31 -6.51 2.99 6.72
N ASP A 32 -5.80 2.75 7.82
CA ASP A 32 -5.22 1.46 8.21
C ASP A 32 -4.24 0.81 7.19
N VAL A 33 -3.78 1.54 6.17
CA VAL A 33 -2.89 0.99 5.13
C VAL A 33 -1.45 0.76 5.60
N GLY A 34 -1.06 1.37 6.71
CA GLY A 34 0.28 1.30 7.28
C GLY A 34 0.51 0.05 8.11
N LYS A 35 0.56 0.19 9.43
CA LYS A 35 0.98 -0.90 10.34
C LYS A 35 0.05 -2.11 10.31
N LEU A 36 -1.26 -1.88 10.08
CA LEU A 36 -2.24 -2.97 9.95
C LEU A 36 -2.09 -3.73 8.63
N GLY A 37 -1.61 -3.07 7.57
CA GLY A 37 -1.56 -3.63 6.22
C GLY A 37 -2.89 -3.57 5.46
N GLY A 38 -3.81 -2.72 5.90
CA GLY A 38 -5.17 -2.59 5.40
C GLY A 38 -6.11 -3.67 5.94
N VAL A 39 -7.40 -3.34 6.05
CA VAL A 39 -8.43 -4.28 6.53
C VAL A 39 -8.57 -5.55 5.66
N PHE A 40 -8.19 -5.46 4.39
CA PHE A 40 -8.13 -6.60 3.45
C PHE A 40 -6.73 -7.18 3.26
N ARG A 41 -5.73 -6.73 4.03
CA ARG A 41 -4.32 -7.17 3.94
C ARG A 41 -3.65 -6.91 2.58
N ILE A 42 -4.12 -5.92 1.83
CA ILE A 42 -3.55 -5.56 0.53
C ILE A 42 -2.19 -4.88 0.67
N THR A 43 -1.94 -4.14 1.76
CA THR A 43 -0.69 -3.40 1.98
C THR A 43 0.17 -4.00 3.08
N ASP A 44 -0.10 -5.27 3.44
CA ASP A 44 0.63 -6.01 4.47
C ASP A 44 2.14 -5.99 4.21
N GLY A 45 2.92 -5.68 5.25
CA GLY A 45 4.37 -5.58 5.20
C GLY A 45 4.96 -4.37 4.49
N LEU A 46 4.18 -3.57 3.73
CA LEU A 46 4.75 -2.48 2.92
C LEU A 46 5.34 -1.36 3.79
N GLN A 47 4.64 -0.91 4.84
CA GLN A 47 5.19 0.13 5.71
C GLN A 47 6.47 -0.30 6.43
N LYS A 48 6.57 -1.59 6.80
CA LYS A 48 7.78 -2.14 7.41
C LYS A 48 8.98 -2.04 6.47
N ASP A 49 8.76 -2.28 5.18
CA ASP A 49 9.84 -2.36 4.20
C ASP A 49 10.19 -1.00 3.57
N PHE A 50 9.21 -0.09 3.45
CA PHE A 50 9.38 1.21 2.78
C PHE A 50 9.33 2.42 3.73
N GLY A 51 8.96 2.23 4.99
CA GLY A 51 8.90 3.27 6.01
C GLY A 51 7.58 4.04 6.05
N GLU A 52 7.37 4.75 7.16
CA GLU A 52 6.17 5.56 7.44
C GLU A 52 6.03 6.76 6.48
N ASP A 53 7.14 7.24 5.90
CA ASP A 53 7.12 8.34 4.93
C ASP A 53 6.60 7.92 3.53
N ARG A 54 6.50 6.61 3.26
CA ARG A 54 6.08 6.06 1.95
C ARG A 54 4.72 5.35 2.02
N VAL A 55 4.37 4.81 3.18
CA VAL A 55 3.09 4.14 3.46
C VAL A 55 2.50 4.74 4.72
N ILE A 56 1.51 5.62 4.55
CA ILE A 56 1.06 6.57 5.56
C ILE A 56 -0.38 6.24 5.98
N ASP A 57 -0.58 6.00 7.28
CA ASP A 57 -1.91 5.94 7.87
C ASP A 57 -2.51 7.36 7.97
N THR A 58 -3.73 7.53 7.45
CA THR A 58 -4.43 8.83 7.46
C THR A 58 -5.55 8.83 8.51
N PRO A 59 -6.00 10.02 8.97
CA PRO A 59 -7.25 10.14 9.72
C PRO A 59 -8.46 9.63 8.93
N LEU A 60 -9.54 9.33 9.65
CA LEU A 60 -10.86 9.02 9.08
C LEU A 60 -11.50 10.29 8.48
N ALA A 61 -11.06 10.66 7.28
CA ALA A 61 -11.48 11.86 6.58
C ALA A 61 -11.21 11.71 5.09
N GLU A 62 -12.16 11.15 4.36
CA GLU A 62 -12.01 10.80 2.95
C GLU A 62 -11.74 12.03 2.08
N SER A 63 -12.38 13.16 2.38
CA SER A 63 -12.10 14.43 1.71
C SER A 63 -10.69 14.95 2.00
N GLY A 64 -10.15 14.67 3.19
CA GLY A 64 -8.76 14.98 3.55
C GLY A 64 -7.75 14.09 2.82
N ILE A 65 -8.08 12.82 2.61
CA ILE A 65 -7.27 11.87 1.84
C ILE A 65 -7.22 12.28 0.37
N VAL A 66 -8.36 12.68 -0.22
CA VAL A 66 -8.46 13.09 -1.63
C VAL A 66 -8.00 14.54 -1.85
N GLY A 67 -8.13 15.40 -0.84
CA GLY A 67 -7.75 16.81 -0.88
C GLY A 67 -8.80 17.77 -1.48
N THR A 68 -10.09 17.51 -1.22
CA THR A 68 -11.23 18.33 -1.70
C THR A 68 -11.88 19.15 -0.60
#